data_AF-A0A7K0Y161-F1
#
_entry.id   AF-A0A7K0Y161-F1
#
_cell.length_a   1.000
_cell.length_b   1.000
_cell.length_c   1.000
_cell.angle_alpha   90.00
_cell.angle_beta   90.00
_cell.angle_gamma   90.00
#
_symmetry.space_group_name_H-M   'P 1'
#
loop_
_entity.id
_entity.type
_entity.pdbx_description
1 polymer ?
#
loop_
_entity_poly.entity_id
_entity_poly.type
_entity_poly.pdbx_seq_one_letter_code
_entity_poly.pdbx_strand_id
1 'polypeptide(L)'
;MSNPPTTSERVQTPTGFAALGVPPEVDAGLAAAGFATPFAIQTEAIPVAMRGVDVCGRARTGSGKTLAFGVPMLARAEKFARVRAPRGLVLVPTRE
;
A
#
# COMPACT_ATOMS: atom_id res chain seq x y z
N MET A 1 17.66 -38.84 -2.69
CA MET A 1 16.35 -38.21 -2.91
C MET A 1 16.50 -36.75 -2.52
N SER A 2 16.71 -35.89 -3.51
CA SER A 2 17.00 -34.46 -3.31
C SER A 2 15.70 -33.73 -2.96
N ASN A 3 15.68 -32.99 -1.84
CA ASN A 3 14.53 -32.14 -1.50
C ASN A 3 14.27 -31.14 -2.64
N PRO A 4 13.01 -30.91 -3.04
CA PRO A 4 12.68 -29.88 -4.02
C PRO A 4 12.99 -28.49 -3.46
N PRO A 5 13.25 -27.49 -4.32
CA PRO A 5 13.55 -26.13 -3.90
C PRO A 5 12.38 -25.54 -3.10
N THR A 6 12.72 -24.89 -1.98
CA THR A 6 11.82 -24.23 -1.04
C THR A 6 10.83 -23.32 -1.77
N THR A 7 9.53 -23.60 -1.64
CA THR A 7 8.45 -22.74 -2.11
C THR A 7 8.63 -21.35 -1.50
N SER A 8 8.79 -20.31 -2.33
CA SER A 8 8.73 -18.91 -1.87
C SER A 8 7.43 -18.74 -1.09
N GLU A 9 7.54 -18.46 0.21
CA GLU A 9 6.40 -18.37 1.12
C GLU A 9 5.47 -17.26 0.63
N ARG A 10 4.25 -17.63 0.19
CA ARG A 10 3.26 -16.62 -0.19
C ARG A 10 2.88 -15.80 1.05
N VAL A 11 2.92 -14.49 0.92
CA VAL A 11 2.36 -13.59 1.93
C VAL A 11 0.86 -13.85 2.05
N GLN A 12 0.40 -14.08 3.28
CA GLN A 12 -1.01 -14.33 3.60
C GLN A 12 -1.63 -13.10 4.25
N THR A 13 -2.94 -12.97 4.16
CA THR A 13 -3.71 -12.01 4.96
C THR A 13 -4.04 -12.60 6.33
N PRO A 14 -4.22 -11.76 7.38
CA PRO A 14 -3.99 -10.31 7.38
C PRO A 14 -2.50 -9.97 7.34
N THR A 15 -2.12 -8.97 6.54
CA THR A 15 -0.74 -8.47 6.55
C THR A 15 -0.53 -7.51 7.74
N GLY A 16 0.71 -7.05 7.95
CA GLY A 16 0.99 -5.99 8.94
C GLY A 16 0.27 -4.66 8.64
N PHE A 17 -0.24 -4.47 7.43
CA PHE A 17 -1.01 -3.27 7.07
C PHE A 17 -2.44 -3.29 7.63
N ALA A 18 -3.03 -4.45 7.89
CA ALA A 18 -4.37 -4.56 8.50
C ALA A 18 -4.42 -3.84 9.86
N ALA A 19 -3.34 -3.92 10.64
CA ALA A 19 -3.21 -3.22 11.93
C ALA A 19 -3.17 -1.69 11.81
N LEU A 20 -2.92 -1.15 10.61
CA LEU A 20 -2.90 0.30 10.34
C LEU A 20 -4.28 0.83 9.93
N GLY A 21 -5.32 -0.01 9.95
CA GLY A 21 -6.69 0.35 9.55
C GLY A 21 -6.96 0.23 8.04
N VAL A 22 -6.13 -0.52 7.31
CA VAL A 22 -6.31 -0.76 5.87
C VAL A 22 -7.50 -1.70 5.63
N PRO A 23 -8.40 -1.39 4.66
CA PRO A 23 -9.55 -2.25 4.34
C PRO A 23 -9.13 -3.66 3.87
N PRO A 24 -9.93 -4.70 4.14
CA PRO A 24 -9.60 -6.09 3.79
C PRO A 24 -9.28 -6.30 2.31
N GLU A 25 -10.00 -5.65 1.38
CA GLU A 25 -9.70 -5.78 -0.05
C GLU A 25 -8.31 -5.23 -0.44
N VAL A 26 -7.87 -4.15 0.22
CA VAL A 26 -6.55 -3.55 -0.02
C VAL A 26 -5.46 -4.40 0.62
N ASP A 27 -5.70 -4.92 1.83
CA ASP A 27 -4.79 -5.85 2.51
C ASP A 27 -4.58 -7.16 1.71
N ALA A 28 -5.64 -7.70 1.12
CA ALA A 28 -5.56 -8.84 0.21
C ALA A 28 -4.73 -8.54 -1.04
N GLY A 29 -4.89 -7.34 -1.62
CA GLY A 29 -4.06 -6.89 -2.74
C GLY A 29 -2.58 -6.74 -2.36
N LEU A 30 -2.30 -6.23 -1.15
CA LEU A 30 -0.93 -6.10 -0.62
C LEU A 30 -0.29 -7.49 -0.42
N ALA A 31 -1.02 -8.43 0.18
CA ALA A 31 -0.55 -9.81 0.33
C ALA A 31 -0.27 -10.47 -1.03
N ALA A 32 -1.18 -10.34 -1.99
CA ALA A 32 -1.02 -10.89 -3.34
C ALA A 32 0.19 -10.28 -4.08
N ALA A 33 0.52 -9.02 -3.80
CA ALA A 33 1.70 -8.32 -4.32
C ALA A 33 2.99 -8.60 -3.52
N GLY A 34 2.93 -9.42 -2.45
CA GLY A 34 4.10 -9.81 -1.66
C GLY A 34 4.47 -8.85 -0.53
N PHE A 35 3.60 -7.92 -0.15
CA PHE A 35 3.86 -6.98 0.94
C PHE A 35 3.36 -7.54 2.28
N ALA A 36 4.28 -8.10 3.08
CA ALA A 36 3.95 -8.71 4.37
C ALA A 36 3.86 -7.72 5.53
N THR A 37 4.80 -6.77 5.62
CA THR A 37 4.91 -5.83 6.75
C THR A 37 5.18 -4.41 6.26
N PRO A 38 4.59 -3.40 6.93
CA PRO A 38 4.82 -2.00 6.58
C PRO A 38 6.21 -1.54 7.02
N PHE A 39 6.80 -0.63 6.26
CA PHE A 39 8.01 0.09 6.67
C PHE A 39 7.69 1.23 7.64
N ALA A 40 8.69 1.72 8.38
CA ALA A 40 8.51 2.76 9.40
C ALA A 40 7.71 3.98 8.91
N ILE A 41 8.02 4.52 7.72
CA ILE A 41 7.28 5.66 7.17
C ILE A 41 5.81 5.33 6.87
N GLN A 42 5.49 4.08 6.52
CA GLN A 42 4.13 3.63 6.22
C GLN A 42 3.33 3.46 7.51
N THR A 43 3.93 2.89 8.55
CA THR A 43 3.31 2.77 9.89
C THR A 43 2.90 4.12 10.45
N GLU A 44 3.72 5.16 10.24
CA GLU A 44 3.42 6.52 10.68
C GLU A 44 2.42 7.23 9.75
N ALA A 45 2.60 7.14 8.44
CA ALA A 45 1.83 7.94 7.49
C ALA A 45 0.44 7.38 7.18
N ILE A 46 0.27 6.05 7.10
CA ILE A 46 -0.99 5.43 6.67
C ILE A 46 -2.14 5.77 7.62
N PRO A 47 -2.03 5.60 8.96
CA PRO A 47 -3.12 5.95 9.88
C PRO A 47 -3.49 7.44 9.83
N VAL A 48 -2.53 8.32 9.53
CA VAL A 48 -2.75 9.75 9.36
C VAL A 48 -3.51 10.05 8.07
N ALA A 49 -3.02 9.53 6.94
CA ALA A 49 -3.61 9.75 5.62
C ALA A 49 -5.02 9.12 5.50
N MET A 50 -5.28 8.02 6.22
CA MET A 50 -6.61 7.41 6.28
C MET A 50 -7.69 8.32 6.87
N ARG A 51 -7.31 9.32 7.69
CA ARG A 51 -8.25 10.34 8.20
C ARG A 51 -8.71 11.34 7.15
N GLY A 52 -8.14 11.31 5.94
CA GLY A 52 -8.50 12.21 4.86
C GLY A 52 -7.98 13.65 5.03
N VAL A 53 -6.92 13.83 5.82
CA VAL A 53 -6.21 15.11 5.98
C VAL A 53 -5.04 15.19 5.01
N ASP A 54 -4.56 16.41 4.75
CA ASP A 54 -3.35 16.62 3.96
C ASP A 54 -2.11 16.13 4.73
N VAL A 55 -1.22 15.42 4.03
CA VAL A 55 -0.02 14.80 4.63
C VAL A 55 1.21 15.11 3.80
N CYS A 56 2.27 15.59 4.47
CA CYS A 56 3.61 15.71 3.90
C CYS A 56 4.52 14.62 4.47
N GLY A 57 4.85 13.61 3.67
CA GLY A 57 5.77 12.53 4.06
C GLY A 57 7.21 12.82 3.67
N ARG A 58 8.12 12.94 4.66
CA ARG A 58 9.57 13.06 4.42
C ARG A 58 10.28 11.80 4.92
N ALA A 59 10.93 11.09 3.99
CA ALA A 59 11.78 9.94 4.30
C ALA A 59 12.84 9.74 3.21
N ARG A 60 13.90 9.00 3.52
CA ARG A 60 14.98 8.69 2.56
C ARG A 60 14.45 7.91 1.34
N THR A 61 15.21 7.92 0.25
CA THR A 61 14.92 7.08 -0.94
C THR A 61 14.96 5.61 -0.54
N GLY A 62 14.13 4.77 -1.17
CA GLY A 62 14.00 3.35 -0.81
C GLY A 62 13.16 3.07 0.45
N SER A 63 12.69 4.08 1.19
CA SER A 63 11.85 3.88 2.39
C SER A 63 10.41 3.43 2.10
N GLY A 64 10.05 3.09 0.86
CA GLY A 64 8.69 2.62 0.55
C GLY A 64 7.61 3.71 0.62
N LYS A 65 7.96 4.99 0.40
CA LYS A 65 6.99 6.11 0.40
C LYS A 65 5.83 5.92 -0.58
N THR A 66 6.06 5.21 -1.69
CA THR A 66 5.02 4.93 -2.69
C THR A 66 3.77 4.31 -2.06
N LEU A 67 3.92 3.23 -1.27
CA LEU A 67 2.79 2.62 -0.58
C LEU A 67 2.27 3.47 0.59
N ALA A 68 3.12 4.30 1.19
CA ALA A 68 2.70 5.22 2.25
C ALA A 68 1.61 6.21 1.79
N PHE A 69 1.59 6.55 0.49
CA PHE A 69 0.53 7.36 -0.13
C PHE A 69 -0.47 6.54 -0.94
N GLY A 70 -0.02 5.50 -1.64
CA GLY A 70 -0.86 4.70 -2.53
C GLY A 70 -1.93 3.89 -1.79
N VAL A 71 -1.60 3.31 -0.64
CA VAL A 71 -2.54 2.54 0.19
C VAL A 71 -3.71 3.40 0.67
N PRO A 72 -3.50 4.55 1.33
CA PRO A 72 -4.61 5.40 1.77
C PRO A 72 -5.38 6.02 0.59
N MET A 73 -4.74 6.26 -0.56
CA MET A 73 -5.44 6.71 -1.77
C MET A 73 -6.42 5.64 -2.27
N LEU A 74 -5.99 4.37 -2.36
CA LEU A 74 -6.84 3.25 -2.79
C LEU A 74 -7.94 2.95 -1.78
N ALA A 75 -7.60 2.92 -0.48
CA ALA A 75 -8.55 2.64 0.59
C ALA A 75 -9.69 3.65 0.70
N ARG A 76 -9.47 4.89 0.23
CA ARG A 76 -10.46 5.96 0.21
C ARG A 76 -11.17 6.12 -1.15
N ALA A 77 -10.69 5.44 -2.19
CA ALA A 77 -11.32 5.51 -3.49
C ALA A 77 -12.65 4.74 -3.48
N GLU A 78 -13.67 5.29 -4.12
CA GLU A 78 -14.92 4.55 -4.37
C GLU A 78 -14.64 3.36 -5.29
N LYS A 79 -15.28 2.22 -5.02
CA LYS A 79 -15.11 0.98 -5.79
C LYS A 79 -15.40 1.14 -7.29
N PHE A 80 -16.34 2.03 -7.63
CA PHE A 80 -16.75 2.29 -9.01
C PHE A 80 -16.42 3.72 -9.40
N ALA A 81 -15.81 3.89 -10.56
CA ALA A 81 -15.53 5.20 -11.13
C ALA A 81 -16.61 5.61 -12.14
N ARG A 82 -16.87 6.91 -12.24
CA ARG A 82 -17.68 7.48 -13.32
C ARG A 82 -16.79 7.77 -14.53
N VAL A 83 -17.38 7.70 -15.73
CA VAL A 83 -16.69 8.04 -16.98
C VAL A 83 -16.11 9.46 -16.90
N ARG A 84 -14.83 9.63 -17.25
CA ARG A 84 -14.10 10.91 -17.22
C ARG A 84 -13.99 11.58 -15.83
N ALA A 85 -14.08 10.81 -14.75
CA ALA A 85 -13.93 11.33 -13.38
C ALA A 85 -12.90 10.52 -12.57
N PRO A 86 -11.58 10.76 -12.76
CA PRO A 86 -10.54 10.08 -11.98
C PRO A 86 -10.67 10.39 -10.48
N ARG A 87 -10.34 9.40 -9.63
CA ARG A 87 -10.47 9.49 -8.17
C ARG A 87 -9.16 9.79 -7.43
N GLY A 88 -8.04 9.75 -8.15
CA GLY A 88 -6.71 10.05 -7.62
C GLY A 88 -5.77 10.42 -8.76
N LEU A 89 -4.77 11.24 -8.46
CA LEU A 89 -3.74 11.68 -9.39
C LEU A 89 -2.39 11.58 -8.69
N VAL A 90 -1.48 10.81 -9.28
CA VAL A 90 -0.09 10.75 -8.84
C VAL A 90 0.75 11.48 -9.87
N LEU A 91 1.47 12.50 -9.43
CA LEU A 91 2.40 13.26 -10.26
C LEU A 91 3.81 12.76 -10.02
N VAL A 92 4.48 12.32 -11.08
CA VAL A 92 5.88 11.91 -11.06
C VAL A 92 6.69 12.86 -11.94
N PRO A 93 7.91 13.23 -11.53
CA PRO A 93 8.72 14.21 -12.27
C PRO A 93 9.36 13.64 -13.54
N THR A 94 9.49 12.32 -13.65
CA THR A 94 10.20 11.61 -14.73
C THR A 94 9.35 10.47 -15.29
N ARG A 95 9.74 9.93 -16.46
CA ARG A 95 9.00 8.92 -17.24
C ARG A 95 9.52 7.48 -17.08
N GLU A 96 10.45 7.26 -16.17
CA GLU A 96 11.19 5.98 -16.03
C GLU A 96 10.31 4.76 -15.75
#